data_AF-A0A2R7Y204-F1
#
_entry.id   AF-A0A2R7Y204-F1
#
_cell.length_a   1.000
_cell.length_b   1.000
_cell.length_c   1.000
_cell.angle_alpha   90.00
_cell.angle_beta   90.00
_cell.angle_gamma   90.00
#
_symmetry.space_group_name_H-M   'P 1'
#
loop_
_entity.id
_entity.type
_entity.pdbx_description
1 polymer ?
#
loop_
_entity_poly.entity_id
_entity_poly.type
_entity_poly.pdbx_seq_one_letter_code
_entity_poly.pdbx_strand_id
1 'polypeptide(L)'
;MSGDEEKTWGFIAWLIPLIGGILVLLFKPSYRYARHWAYLSISFFVVAVVASAVATIISIVPFLAPLGWAISAVLGALFLVAWVLGILKSLNNSYWNPPIIYDLARRLGL
;
A
#
# COMPACT_ATOMS: atom_id res chain seq x y z
N MET A 1 8.58 6.18 -25.72
CA MET A 1 8.25 4.77 -25.44
C MET A 1 8.54 4.35 -24.00
N SER A 2 9.35 5.07 -23.22
CA SER A 2 9.64 4.71 -21.80
C SER A 2 8.52 5.05 -20.81
N GLY A 3 7.78 6.15 -21.02
CA GLY A 3 6.82 6.66 -20.02
C GLY A 3 5.57 5.79 -19.82
N ASP A 4 5.02 5.20 -20.88
CA ASP A 4 3.82 4.36 -20.75
C ASP A 4 4.14 2.98 -20.16
N GLU A 5 5.31 2.42 -20.48
CA GLU A 5 5.81 1.20 -19.84
C GLU A 5 6.02 1.43 -18.33
N GLU A 6 6.58 2.58 -17.94
CA GLU A 6 6.76 2.96 -16.54
C GLU A 6 5.44 3.01 -15.75
N LYS A 7 4.37 3.53 -16.38
CA LYS A 7 3.03 3.54 -15.80
C LYS A 7 2.47 2.14 -15.64
N THR A 8 2.61 1.29 -16.65
CA THR A 8 2.12 -0.10 -16.58
C THR A 8 2.78 -0.84 -15.43
N TRP A 9 4.10 -0.68 -15.23
CA TRP A 9 4.80 -1.25 -14.10
C TRP A 9 4.36 -0.64 -12.77
N GLY A 10 4.12 0.68 -12.70
CA GLY A 10 3.55 1.32 -11.51
C GLY A 10 2.17 0.77 -11.13
N PHE A 11 1.32 0.53 -12.14
CA PHE A 11 0.02 -0.12 -11.94
C PHE A 11 0.16 -1.56 -11.46
N ILE A 12 1.04 -2.37 -12.07
CA ILE A 12 1.33 -3.74 -11.63
C ILE A 12 1.84 -3.75 -10.18
N ALA A 13 2.71 -2.80 -9.82
CA ALA A 13 3.20 -2.66 -8.46
C ALA A 13 2.07 -2.52 -7.44
N TRP A 14 1.02 -1.78 -7.80
CA TRP A 14 -0.05 -1.45 -6.89
C TRP A 14 -1.25 -2.42 -6.95
N LEU A 15 -1.51 -3.03 -8.10
CA LEU A 15 -2.61 -3.98 -8.31
C LEU A 15 -2.50 -5.20 -7.40
N ILE A 16 -1.28 -5.71 -7.22
CA ILE A 16 -0.99 -6.82 -6.32
C ILE A 16 -0.08 -6.28 -5.21
N PRO A 17 -0.66 -5.85 -4.07
CA PRO A 17 0.12 -5.37 -2.94
C PRO A 17 1.21 -6.37 -2.56
N LEU A 18 2.38 -5.88 -2.15
CA LEU A 18 3.60 -6.66 -1.87
C LEU A 18 4.23 -7.31 -3.11
N ILE A 19 3.58 -8.29 -3.74
CA ILE A 19 4.18 -9.09 -4.83
C ILE A 19 4.48 -8.20 -6.04
N GLY A 20 3.50 -7.39 -6.47
CA GLY A 20 3.68 -6.45 -7.57
C GLY A 20 4.82 -5.47 -7.29
N GLY A 21 4.89 -4.93 -6.07
CA GLY A 21 5.95 -4.03 -5.66
C GLY A 21 7.34 -4.69 -5.73
N ILE A 22 7.47 -5.91 -5.21
CA ILE A 22 8.72 -6.68 -5.28
C ILE A 22 9.12 -6.95 -6.74
N LEU A 23 8.17 -7.34 -7.59
CA LEU A 23 8.43 -7.58 -9.02
C LEU A 23 8.99 -6.34 -9.71
N VAL A 24 8.43 -5.16 -9.45
CA VAL A 24 8.95 -3.91 -10.02
C VAL A 24 10.36 -3.61 -9.54
N LEU A 25 10.66 -3.80 -8.26
CA LEU A 25 12.00 -3.58 -7.71
C LEU A 25 13.04 -4.55 -8.30
N LEU A 26 12.64 -5.77 -8.64
CA LEU A 26 13.52 -6.77 -9.25
C LEU A 26 13.72 -6.57 -10.75
N PHE A 27 12.63 -6.39 -11.51
CA PHE A 27 12.67 -6.38 -12.97
C PHE A 27 12.90 -4.99 -13.56
N LYS A 28 12.44 -3.92 -12.90
CA LYS A 28 12.50 -2.55 -13.41
C LYS A 28 13.02 -1.53 -12.36
N PRO A 29 14.18 -1.77 -11.72
CA PRO A 29 14.71 -0.89 -10.67
C PRO A 29 15.09 0.53 -11.15
N SER A 30 15.34 0.71 -12.45
CA SER A 30 15.73 1.99 -13.05
C SER A 30 14.56 2.96 -13.26
N TYR A 31 13.32 2.45 -13.25
CA TYR A 31 12.11 3.23 -13.45
C TYR A 31 11.70 3.95 -12.16
N ARG A 32 11.92 5.27 -12.12
CA ARG A 32 11.66 6.10 -10.93
C ARG A 32 10.19 6.09 -10.53
N TYR A 33 9.28 6.17 -11.50
CA TYR A 33 7.83 6.18 -11.26
C TYR A 33 7.36 4.81 -10.77
N ALA A 34 7.73 3.74 -11.47
CA ALA A 34 7.35 2.38 -11.07
C ALA A 34 7.90 2.04 -9.68
N ARG A 35 9.16 2.42 -9.40
CA ARG A 35 9.80 2.23 -8.09
C ARG A 35 9.08 2.97 -6.97
N HIS A 36 8.61 4.19 -7.21
CA HIS A 36 7.79 4.93 -6.23
C HIS A 36 6.54 4.14 -5.85
N TRP A 37 5.80 3.65 -6.84
CA TRP A 37 4.58 2.85 -6.60
C TRP A 37 4.87 1.49 -5.97
N ALA A 38 6.04 0.90 -6.27
CA ALA A 38 6.49 -0.33 -5.64
C ALA A 38 6.73 -0.14 -4.13
N TYR A 39 7.44 0.91 -3.72
CA TYR A 39 7.63 1.22 -2.31
C TYR A 39 6.31 1.53 -1.62
N LEU A 40 5.47 2.34 -2.26
CA LEU A 40 4.16 2.69 -1.71
C LEU A 40 3.32 1.41 -1.47
N SER A 41 3.34 0.47 -2.43
CA SER A 41 2.59 -0.80 -2.38
C SER A 41 3.08 -1.72 -1.26
N ILE A 42 4.41 -1.82 -1.08
CA ILE A 42 5.01 -2.59 0.00
C ILE A 42 4.67 -1.95 1.35
N SER A 43 4.84 -0.62 1.49
CA SER A 43 4.48 0.09 2.71
C SER A 43 3.00 -0.04 3.03
N PHE A 44 2.12 0.08 2.03
CA PHE A 44 0.68 -0.13 2.19
C PHE A 44 0.36 -1.52 2.75
N PHE A 45 1.01 -2.56 2.21
CA PHE A 45 0.86 -3.93 2.71
C PHE A 45 1.35 -4.08 4.16
N VAL A 46 2.52 -3.52 4.50
CA VAL A 46 3.05 -3.57 5.88
C VAL A 46 2.09 -2.92 6.86
N VAL A 47 1.55 -1.73 6.54
CA VAL A 47 0.57 -1.06 7.42
C VAL A 47 -0.70 -1.90 7.56
N ALA A 48 -1.18 -2.55 6.50
CA ALA A 48 -2.35 -3.44 6.55
C ALA A 48 -2.13 -4.64 7.49
N VAL A 49 -0.96 -5.27 7.41
CA VAL A 49 -0.59 -6.41 8.26
C VAL A 49 -0.47 -5.97 9.73
N VAL A 50 0.20 -4.85 10.01
CA VAL A 50 0.32 -4.33 11.38
C VAL A 50 -1.04 -3.97 11.97
N ALA A 51 -1.88 -3.27 11.19
CA ALA A 51 -3.21 -2.87 11.64
C ALA A 51 -4.11 -4.07 11.95
N SER A 52 -4.10 -5.10 11.09
CA SER A 52 -4.87 -6.33 11.30
C SER A 52 -4.37 -7.16 12.49
N ALA A 53 -3.05 -7.22 12.72
CA ALA A 53 -2.48 -7.86 13.89
C ALA A 53 -2.93 -7.18 15.20
N VAL A 54 -2.89 -5.84 15.25
CA VAL A 54 -3.37 -5.07 16.42
C VAL A 54 -4.87 -5.31 16.66
N ALA A 55 -5.70 -5.28 15.61
CA ALA A 55 -7.13 -5.56 15.74
C ALA A 55 -7.41 -6.97 16.27
N THR A 56 -6.61 -7.96 15.85
CA THR A 56 -6.71 -9.36 16.31
C THR A 56 -6.33 -9.49 17.79
N ILE A 57 -5.30 -8.76 18.25
CA ILE A 57 -4.91 -8.80 19.67
C ILE A 57 -6.01 -8.20 20.56
N ILE A 58 -6.64 -7.10 20.12
CA ILE A 58 -7.73 -6.45 20.86
C ILE A 58 -8.95 -7.38 20.98
N SER A 59 -9.24 -8.17 19.94
CA SER A 59 -10.41 -9.07 19.93
C SER A 59 -10.25 -10.31 20.81
N ILE A 60 -9.05 -10.61 21.32
CA ILE A 60 -8.82 -11.69 22.30
C ILE A 60 -9.55 -11.41 23.62
N VAL A 61 -9.74 -10.13 23.97
CA VAL A 61 -10.46 -9.74 25.19
C VAL A 61 -11.97 -9.70 24.90
N PRO A 62 -12.81 -10.59 25.47
CA PRO A 62 -14.21 -10.74 25.07
C PRO A 62 -15.05 -9.47 25.20
N PHE A 63 -14.77 -8.64 26.22
CA PHE A 63 -15.46 -7.37 26.45
C PHE A 63 -15.08 -6.28 25.43
N LEU A 64 -13.89 -6.36 24.83
CA LEU A 64 -13.40 -5.40 23.83
C LEU A 64 -13.60 -5.90 22.38
N ALA A 65 -14.08 -7.14 22.21
CA ALA A 65 -14.29 -7.75 20.89
C ALA A 65 -15.19 -6.91 19.94
N PRO A 66 -16.32 -6.32 20.40
CA PRO A 66 -17.14 -5.47 19.52
C PRO A 66 -16.39 -4.23 19.01
N LEU A 67 -15.52 -3.66 19.85
CA LEU A 67 -14.68 -2.52 19.49
C LEU A 67 -13.62 -2.93 18.46
N GLY A 68 -13.01 -4.11 18.62
CA GLY A 68 -12.08 -4.69 17.66
C GLY A 68 -12.69 -4.87 16.27
N TRP A 69 -13.95 -5.36 16.19
CA TRP A 69 -14.66 -5.52 14.92
C TRP A 69 -15.02 -4.19 14.27
N ALA A 70 -15.49 -3.21 15.06
CA ALA A 70 -15.79 -1.87 14.55
C ALA A 70 -14.53 -1.19 13.97
N ILE A 71 -13.41 -1.25 14.69
CA ILE A 71 -12.12 -0.74 14.23
C ILE A 71 -11.68 -1.47 12.95
N SER A 72 -11.77 -2.81 12.92
CA SER A 72 -11.40 -3.60 11.74
C SER A 72 -12.24 -3.25 10.52
N ALA A 73 -13.55 -3.03 10.68
CA ALA A 73 -14.44 -2.65 9.58
C ALA A 73 -14.08 -1.27 9.01
N VAL A 74 -13.85 -0.28 9.88
CA VAL A 74 -13.46 1.08 9.47
C VAL A 74 -12.09 1.07 8.78
N LEU A 75 -11.11 0.38 9.36
CA LEU A 75 -9.79 0.25 8.75
C LEU A 75 -9.90 -0.46 7.40
N GLY A 76 -10.62 -1.58 7.31
CA GLY A 76 -10.84 -2.29 6.05
C GLY A 76 -11.43 -1.40 4.95
N ALA A 77 -12.41 -0.56 5.29
CA ALA A 77 -12.98 0.40 4.35
C ALA A 77 -11.96 1.46 3.91
N LEU A 78 -11.20 2.04 4.85
CA LEU A 78 -10.13 3.01 4.53
C LEU A 78 -9.04 2.38 3.66
N PHE A 79 -8.66 1.15 3.95
CA PHE A 79 -7.70 0.38 3.16
C PHE A 79 -8.20 0.14 1.74
N LEU A 80 -9.46 -0.25 1.56
CA LEU A 80 -10.06 -0.44 0.25
C LEU A 80 -10.07 0.88 -0.54
N VAL A 81 -10.48 1.99 0.09
CA VAL A 81 -10.46 3.32 -0.55
C VAL A 81 -9.03 3.70 -0.96
N ALA A 82 -8.06 3.56 -0.07
CA ALA A 82 -6.66 3.88 -0.37
C ALA A 82 -6.09 2.98 -1.47
N TRP A 83 -6.45 1.70 -1.50
CA TRP A 83 -6.06 0.77 -2.55
C TRP A 83 -6.64 1.18 -3.91
N VAL A 84 -7.94 1.47 -4.00
CA VAL A 84 -8.57 1.94 -5.24
C VAL A 84 -7.96 3.26 -5.70
N LEU A 85 -7.76 4.23 -4.79
CA LEU A 85 -7.14 5.51 -5.11
C LEU A 85 -5.71 5.33 -5.64
N GLY A 86 -4.94 4.41 -5.08
CA GLY A 86 -3.60 4.13 -5.58
C GLY A 86 -3.60 3.49 -6.96
N ILE A 87 -4.56 2.60 -7.27
CA ILE A 87 -4.72 2.05 -8.62
C ILE A 87 -4.98 3.19 -9.61
N LEU A 88 -5.99 4.01 -9.34
CA LEU A 88 -6.39 5.11 -10.23
C LEU A 88 -5.25 6.12 -10.42
N LYS A 89 -4.53 6.45 -9.34
CA LYS A 89 -3.43 7.42 -9.39
C LYS A 89 -2.17 6.86 -10.06
N SER A 90 -1.90 5.56 -9.95
CA SER A 90 -0.79 4.90 -10.66
C SER A 90 -0.94 4.95 -12.18
N LEU A 91 -2.17 5.11 -12.68
CA LEU A 91 -2.46 5.25 -14.10
C LEU A 91 -2.38 6.71 -14.59
N ASN A 92 -2.50 7.68 -13.68
CA ASN A 92 -2.55 9.11 -14.01
C ASN A 92 -1.18 9.80 -14.09
N ASN A 93 -0.07 9.06 -14.05
CA ASN A 93 1.30 9.58 -14.10
C ASN A 93 1.62 10.63 -13.01
N SER A 94 0.85 10.62 -11.92
CA SER A 94 1.00 11.53 -10.79
C SER A 94 1.64 10.80 -9.62
N TYR A 95 2.60 11.44 -8.95
CA TYR A 95 3.17 10.92 -7.72
C TYR A 95 2.18 11.17 -6.58
N TRP A 96 1.61 10.10 -6.04
CA TRP A 96 0.82 10.19 -4.83
C TRP A 96 1.67 9.89 -3.62
N ASN A 97 1.71 10.85 -2.69
CA ASN A 97 2.38 10.72 -1.40
C ASN A 97 1.35 10.85 -0.28
N PRO A 98 0.62 9.77 0.06
CA PRO A 98 -0.21 9.74 1.26
C PRO A 98 0.69 9.96 2.49
N PRO A 99 0.41 10.95 3.37
CA PRO A 99 1.34 11.39 4.41
C PRO A 99 1.77 10.28 5.37
N ILE A 100 0.84 9.39 5.76
CA ILE A 100 1.13 8.28 6.69
C ILE A 100 1.99 7.20 6.04
N ILE A 101 1.72 6.85 4.78
CA ILE A 101 2.43 5.79 4.06
C ILE A 101 3.81 6.28 3.61
N TYR A 102 3.90 7.55 3.19
CA TYR A 102 5.13 8.18 2.73
C TYR A 102 6.13 8.43 3.87
N ASP A 103 5.67 8.86 5.05
CA ASP A 103 6.54 8.99 6.22
C ASP A 103 7.08 7.63 6.69
N LEU A 104 6.30 6.55 6.57
CA LEU A 104 6.77 5.20 6.87
C LEU A 104 7.81 4.71 5.85
N ALA A 105 7.60 4.92 4.55
CA ALA A 105 8.60 4.60 3.52
C ALA A 105 9.93 5.33 3.81
N ARG A 106 9.85 6.63 4.09
CA ARG A 106 11.01 7.47 4.42
C ARG A 106 11.72 7.03 5.70
N ARG A 107 10.97 6.60 6.73
CA ARG A 107 11.53 6.07 8.00
C ARG A 107 12.13 4.67 7.86
N LEU A 108 11.67 3.88 6.89
CA LEU A 108 12.20 2.55 6.57
C LEU A 108 13.44 2.59 5.66
N GLY A 109 13.90 3.79 5.28
CA GLY A 109 15.06 3.96 4.40
C GLY A 109 14.78 3.63 2.93
N LEU A 110 13.51 3.64 2.53
CA LEU A 110 13.03 3.39 1.15
C LEU A 110 12.75 4.70 0.42
#